data_AF-A0A1Z9NMZ9-F1
#
_entry.id   AF-A0A1Z9NMZ9-F1
#
_cell.length_a   1.000
_cell.length_b   1.000
_cell.length_c   1.000
_cell.angle_alpha   90.00
_cell.angle_beta   90.00
_cell.angle_gamma   90.00
#
_symmetry.space_group_name_H-M   'P 1'
#
loop_
_entity.id
_entity.type
_entity.pdbx_description
1 polymer ?
#
loop_
_entity_poly.entity_id
_entity_poly.type
_entity_poly.pdbx_seq_one_letter_code
_entity_poly.pdbx_strand_id
1 'polypeptide(L)'
;MRKKLRPVSNINVTPMVDVMLVLLIVFMVTAPLLTVGVPVNLPKVEANSLDAQKEPLEISINQENEIYLGEEQIPFDDLIAKDAAEAMKVDASSLQNLGLVDQVIKEPLGGAHRDLRGVSNSISQVIEEKLLTFDEIDISDLLDKRYEKIMSYGSI
;
A
#
# COMPACT_ATOMS: atom_id res chain seq x y z
N MET A 1 -72.72 -51.15 26.48
CA MET A 1 -71.97 -50.11 27.23
C MET A 1 -70.64 -49.86 26.52
N ARG A 2 -70.38 -48.66 25.99
CA ARG A 2 -69.11 -48.29 25.34
C ARG A 2 -68.32 -47.36 26.28
N LYS A 3 -67.14 -47.79 26.73
CA LYS A 3 -66.23 -47.02 27.61
C LYS A 3 -65.46 -45.99 26.74
N LYS A 4 -65.76 -44.71 26.89
CA LYS A 4 -64.98 -43.62 26.26
C LYS A 4 -63.59 -43.54 26.91
N LEU A 5 -62.54 -43.84 26.16
CA LEU A 5 -61.16 -43.56 26.54
C LEU A 5 -60.92 -42.05 26.40
N ARG A 6 -60.37 -41.42 27.44
CA ARG A 6 -59.93 -40.03 27.38
C ARG A 6 -58.53 -40.00 26.76
N PRO A 7 -58.25 -39.15 25.75
CA PRO A 7 -56.90 -39.02 25.24
C PRO A 7 -56.05 -38.26 26.26
N VAL A 8 -54.89 -38.80 26.59
CA VAL A 8 -53.91 -38.16 27.47
C VAL A 8 -52.92 -37.41 26.57
N SER A 9 -52.97 -36.08 26.57
CA SER A 9 -52.03 -35.22 25.84
C SER A 9 -50.98 -34.69 26.81
N ASN A 10 -49.92 -35.47 27.04
CA ASN A 10 -48.73 -34.93 27.70
C ASN A 10 -47.89 -34.21 26.64
N ILE A 11 -47.58 -32.94 26.85
CA ILE A 11 -46.63 -32.20 26.01
C ILE A 11 -45.25 -32.81 26.29
N ASN A 12 -44.55 -33.26 25.25
CA ASN A 12 -43.20 -33.77 25.38
C ASN A 12 -42.25 -32.58 25.60
N VAL A 13 -41.91 -32.29 26.86
CA VAL A 13 -41.05 -31.17 27.25
C VAL A 13 -39.57 -31.44 26.98
N THR A 14 -39.15 -32.70 26.95
CA THR A 14 -37.73 -33.10 26.82
C THR A 14 -37.11 -32.61 25.51
N PRO A 15 -37.75 -32.78 24.33
CA PRO A 15 -37.22 -32.21 23.08
C PRO A 15 -37.35 -30.69 23.01
N MET A 16 -38.35 -30.09 23.67
CA MET A 16 -38.54 -28.64 23.66
C MET A 16 -37.39 -27.94 24.38
N VAL A 17 -36.98 -28.48 25.53
CA VAL A 17 -35.85 -27.94 26.32
C VAL A 17 -34.53 -28.08 25.55
N ASP A 18 -34.32 -29.20 24.87
CA ASP A 18 -33.11 -29.46 24.08
C ASP A 18 -32.95 -28.45 22.92
N VAL A 19 -34.03 -28.20 22.18
CA VAL A 19 -34.04 -27.18 21.10
C VAL A 19 -33.76 -25.78 21.66
N MET A 20 -34.33 -25.43 22.81
CA MET A 20 -34.06 -24.13 23.42
C MET A 20 -32.62 -24.00 23.92
N LEU A 21 -32.02 -25.06 24.45
CA LEU A 21 -30.62 -25.08 24.87
C LEU A 21 -29.67 -24.87 23.68
N VAL A 22 -29.92 -25.56 22.56
CA VAL A 22 -29.14 -25.40 21.33
C VAL A 22 -29.19 -23.95 20.83
N LEU A 23 -30.37 -23.33 20.83
CA LEU A 23 -30.50 -21.92 20.44
C LEU A 23 -29.72 -20.98 21.36
N LEU A 24 -29.73 -21.20 22.67
CA LEU A 24 -28.94 -20.41 23.62
C LEU A 24 -27.43 -20.53 23.39
N ILE A 25 -26.93 -21.74 23.11
CA ILE A 25 -25.52 -21.98 22.80
C ILE A 25 -25.10 -21.25 21.52
N VAL A 26 -25.93 -21.31 20.47
CA VAL A 26 -25.67 -20.60 19.20
C VAL A 26 -25.56 -19.09 19.43
N PHE A 27 -26.48 -18.50 20.20
CA PHE A 27 -26.42 -17.07 20.55
C PHE A 27 -25.18 -16.72 21.38
N MET A 28 -24.81 -17.55 22.36
CA MET A 28 -23.64 -17.33 23.21
C MET A 28 -22.32 -17.36 22.43
N VAL A 29 -22.19 -18.26 21.45
CA VAL A 29 -20.97 -18.44 20.66
C VAL A 29 -20.83 -17.40 19.54
N THR A 30 -21.95 -16.94 18.96
CA THR A 30 -21.91 -15.95 17.86
C THR A 30 -21.73 -14.52 18.35
N ALA A 31 -22.12 -14.18 19.58
CA ALA A 31 -21.92 -12.85 20.17
C ALA A 31 -20.44 -12.35 20.17
N PRO A 32 -19.43 -13.13 20.60
CA PRO A 32 -18.03 -12.67 20.59
C PRO A 32 -17.46 -12.51 19.17
N LEU A 33 -18.01 -13.20 18.16
CA LEU A 33 -17.54 -13.09 16.77
C LEU A 33 -17.89 -11.75 16.12
N LEU A 34 -18.81 -10.97 16.69
CA LEU A 34 -19.13 -9.62 16.22
C LEU A 34 -18.05 -8.58 16.59
N THR A 35 -17.06 -8.94 17.42
CA THR A 35 -16.07 -7.98 17.95
C THR A 35 -14.70 -8.01 17.28
N VAL A 36 -14.43 -8.93 16.34
CA VAL A 36 -13.15 -8.94 15.62
C VAL A 36 -13.26 -8.17 14.31
N GLY A 37 -13.54 -6.88 14.42
CA GLY A 37 -13.18 -5.91 13.39
C GLY A 37 -11.95 -5.18 13.90
N VAL A 38 -10.76 -5.52 13.40
CA VAL A 38 -9.64 -4.57 13.54
C VAL A 38 -10.09 -3.30 12.81
N PRO A 39 -10.26 -2.16 13.50
CA PRO A 39 -10.60 -0.92 12.82
C PRO A 39 -9.39 -0.53 11.96
N VAL A 40 -9.46 -0.87 10.68
CA VAL A 40 -8.54 -0.32 9.69
C VAL A 40 -9.00 1.10 9.42
N ASN A 41 -8.32 2.05 10.06
CA ASN A 41 -8.37 3.45 9.67
C ASN A 41 -7.74 3.56 8.28
N LEU A 42 -8.57 3.54 7.24
CA LEU A 42 -8.10 3.97 5.93
C LEU A 42 -7.88 5.48 5.99
N PRO A 43 -6.69 5.99 5.62
CA PRO A 43 -6.46 7.42 5.54
C PRO A 43 -7.43 8.01 4.52
N LYS A 44 -8.17 9.04 4.93
CA LYS A 44 -8.91 9.89 3.99
C LYS A 44 -7.89 10.86 3.43
N VAL A 45 -7.47 10.62 2.19
CA VAL A 45 -6.67 11.57 1.43
C VAL A 45 -7.60 12.74 1.11
N GLU A 46 -7.54 13.79 1.92
CA GLU A 46 -7.85 15.14 1.44
C GLU A 46 -6.74 15.42 0.43
N ALA A 47 -7.01 15.17 -0.85
CA ALA A 47 -6.09 15.54 -1.90
C ALA A 47 -5.92 17.06 -1.79
N ASN A 48 -4.79 17.50 -1.23
CA ASN A 48 -4.30 18.83 -1.57
C ASN A 48 -4.30 18.85 -3.09
N SER A 49 -5.07 19.76 -3.67
CA SER A 49 -5.06 20.01 -5.09
C SER A 49 -3.60 20.18 -5.45
N LEU A 50 -3.03 19.17 -6.12
CA LEU A 50 -1.71 19.25 -6.74
C LEU A 50 -1.67 20.62 -7.39
N ASP A 51 -0.75 21.48 -6.98
CA ASP A 51 -0.57 22.77 -7.61
C ASP A 51 -0.52 22.51 -9.11
N ALA A 52 -1.61 22.89 -9.78
CA ALA A 52 -1.81 22.73 -11.20
C ALA A 52 -1.00 23.84 -11.89
N GLN A 53 0.32 23.79 -11.67
CA GLN A 53 1.33 24.46 -12.47
C GLN A 53 2.31 23.39 -12.95
N LYS A 54 1.80 22.25 -13.44
CA LYS A 54 2.47 21.60 -14.56
C LYS A 54 2.00 22.35 -15.79
N GLU A 55 2.89 23.12 -16.41
CA GLU A 55 2.65 23.54 -17.78
C GLU A 55 2.36 22.28 -18.59
N PRO A 56 1.23 22.22 -19.32
CA PRO A 56 0.92 21.07 -20.12
C PRO A 56 2.02 20.89 -21.16
N LEU A 57 2.59 19.69 -21.23
CA LEU A 57 3.52 19.33 -22.29
C LEU A 57 2.77 19.45 -23.63
N GLU A 58 3.16 20.42 -24.45
CA GLU A 58 2.58 20.63 -25.79
C GLU A 58 3.27 19.71 -26.79
N ILE A 59 2.55 18.68 -27.24
CA ILE A 59 3.00 17.76 -28.27
C ILE A 59 2.29 18.12 -29.58
N SER A 60 3.05 18.52 -30.59
CA SER A 60 2.58 18.83 -31.93
C SER A 60 3.10 17.83 -32.94
N ILE A 61 2.28 17.47 -33.94
CA ILE A 61 2.64 16.56 -35.04
C ILE A 61 2.40 17.29 -36.35
N ASN A 62 3.40 17.36 -37.23
CA ASN A 62 3.26 17.96 -38.55
C ASN A 62 2.77 16.95 -39.61
N GLN A 63 2.53 17.40 -40.85
CA GLN A 63 2.05 16.53 -41.95
C GLN A 63 3.10 15.51 -42.44
N GLU A 64 4.34 15.65 -42.00
CA GLU A 64 5.49 14.80 -42.36
C GLU A 64 5.77 13.76 -41.25
N ASN A 65 4.87 13.62 -40.28
CA ASN A 65 4.98 12.76 -39.09
C ASN A 65 6.14 13.13 -38.15
N GLU A 66 6.66 14.36 -38.25
CA GLU A 66 7.66 14.86 -37.32
C GLU A 66 6.96 15.34 -36.04
N ILE A 67 7.49 14.92 -34.89
CA ILE A 67 6.94 15.26 -33.58
C ILE A 67 7.75 16.42 -33.00
N TYR A 68 7.03 17.36 -32.41
CA TYR A 68 7.58 18.51 -31.71
C TYR A 68 7.08 18.53 -30.26
N LEU A 69 8.00 18.80 -29.32
CA LEU A 69 7.69 19.10 -27.93
C LEU A 69 8.00 20.59 -27.70
N GLY A 70 6.96 21.42 -27.62
CA GLY A 70 7.13 22.88 -27.72
C GLY A 70 7.72 23.27 -29.08
N GLU A 71 8.96 23.77 -29.09
CA GLU A 71 9.68 24.20 -30.31
C GLU A 71 10.75 23.19 -30.78
N GLU A 72 11.01 22.12 -30.04
CA GLU A 72 12.07 21.14 -30.33
C GLU A 72 11.52 19.93 -31.12
N GLN A 73 12.18 19.56 -32.22
CA GLN A 73 11.86 18.35 -32.99
C GLN A 73 12.49 17.12 -32.31
N ILE A 74 11.67 16.12 -31.96
CA ILE A 74 12.11 14.91 -31.27
C ILE A 74 11.79 13.67 -32.13
N PRO A 75 12.75 12.75 -32.33
CA PRO A 75 12.50 11.46 -32.97
C PRO A 75 11.42 10.65 -32.22
N PHE A 76 10.53 9.96 -32.96
CA PHE A 76 9.42 9.18 -32.38
C PHE A 76 9.86 8.17 -31.30
N ASP A 77 11.05 7.58 -31.45
CA ASP A 77 11.60 6.58 -30.52
C ASP A 77 12.10 7.21 -29.20
N ASP A 78 12.53 8.47 -29.22
CA ASP A 78 13.13 9.15 -28.06
C ASP A 78 12.08 9.90 -27.20
N LEU A 79 10.96 10.30 -27.81
CA LEU A 79 9.88 11.08 -27.18
C LEU A 79 9.19 10.36 -26.02
N ILE A 80 9.03 9.03 -26.10
CA ILE A 80 8.17 8.30 -25.16
C ILE A 80 8.90 7.98 -23.86
N ALA A 81 10.21 7.71 -23.92
CA ALA A 81 10.92 7.18 -22.77
C ALA A 81 11.49 8.28 -21.87
N LYS A 82 12.16 9.28 -22.46
CA LYS A 82 12.87 10.31 -21.70
C LYS A 82 11.90 11.32 -21.08
N ASP A 83 10.95 11.82 -21.87
CA ASP A 83 10.01 12.85 -21.41
C ASP A 83 8.98 12.26 -20.44
N ALA A 84 8.59 11.00 -20.62
CA ALA A 84 7.76 10.31 -19.63
C ALA A 84 8.53 10.06 -18.32
N ALA A 85 9.81 9.67 -18.38
CA ALA A 85 10.62 9.47 -17.19
C ALA A 85 10.80 10.79 -16.40
N GLU A 86 11.02 11.91 -17.10
CA GLU A 86 11.11 13.24 -16.51
C GLU A 86 9.76 13.70 -15.93
N ALA A 87 8.66 13.54 -16.67
CA ALA A 87 7.33 13.89 -16.20
C ALA A 87 6.88 13.05 -14.98
N MET A 88 7.34 11.79 -14.91
CA MET A 88 7.11 10.86 -13.80
C MET A 88 8.11 11.01 -12.65
N LYS A 89 9.19 11.79 -12.82
CA LYS A 89 10.22 12.03 -11.80
C LYS A 89 10.84 10.74 -11.23
N VAL A 90 11.17 9.78 -12.12
CA VAL A 90 11.65 8.45 -11.72
C VAL A 90 13.13 8.39 -11.32
N ASP A 91 13.85 9.51 -11.31
CA ASP A 91 15.25 9.55 -10.90
C ASP A 91 15.40 9.53 -9.37
N ALA A 92 16.55 9.02 -8.90
CA ALA A 92 16.81 8.82 -7.49
C ALA A 92 16.76 10.13 -6.66
N SER A 93 17.15 11.27 -7.24
CA SER A 93 17.17 12.56 -6.54
C SER A 93 15.75 13.08 -6.36
N SER A 94 14.92 12.99 -7.40
CA SER A 94 13.51 13.35 -7.32
C SER A 94 12.75 12.47 -6.32
N LEU A 95 12.99 11.15 -6.32
CA LEU A 95 12.38 10.24 -5.34
C LEU A 95 12.80 10.57 -3.90
N GLN A 96 14.04 11.01 -3.69
CA GLN A 96 14.52 11.44 -2.38
C GLN A 96 13.85 12.74 -1.94
N ASN A 97 13.72 13.71 -2.85
CA ASN A 97 13.03 14.98 -2.57
C ASN A 97 11.54 14.79 -2.26
N LEU A 98 10.92 13.76 -2.85
CA LEU A 98 9.55 13.35 -2.54
C LEU A 98 9.42 12.55 -1.23
N GLY A 99 10.52 12.30 -0.52
CA GLY A 99 10.52 11.53 0.73
C GLY A 99 10.21 10.04 0.55
N LEU A 100 10.23 9.53 -0.69
CA LEU A 100 9.94 8.12 -1.00
C LEU A 100 11.13 7.21 -0.72
N VAL A 101 12.36 7.74 -0.77
CA VAL A 101 13.60 7.02 -0.44
C VAL A 101 14.40 7.81 0.58
N ASP A 102 15.06 7.10 1.51
CA ASP A 102 15.82 7.75 2.58
C ASP A 102 17.16 8.31 2.09
N GLN A 103 17.81 7.60 1.17
CA GLN A 103 19.18 7.89 0.75
C GLN A 103 19.47 7.37 -0.65
N VAL A 104 20.22 8.15 -1.42
CA VAL A 104 20.76 7.76 -2.72
C VAL A 104 22.21 7.28 -2.55
N ILE A 105 22.51 6.07 -3.04
CA ILE A 105 23.87 5.52 -3.05
C ILE A 105 24.57 6.01 -4.33
N LYS A 106 25.72 6.67 -4.19
CA LYS A 106 26.45 7.23 -5.32
C LYS A 106 27.15 6.13 -6.13
N GLU A 107 27.04 6.22 -7.44
CA GLU A 107 27.76 5.37 -8.37
C GLU A 107 29.12 5.97 -8.77
N PRO A 108 30.11 5.12 -9.15
CA PRO A 108 31.36 5.57 -9.73
C PRO A 108 31.15 6.21 -11.11
N LEU A 109 32.11 7.04 -11.55
CA LEU A 109 32.06 7.70 -12.85
C LEU A 109 31.90 6.68 -13.99
N GLY A 110 30.83 6.85 -14.78
CA GLY A 110 30.47 5.96 -15.87
C GLY A 110 29.62 4.75 -15.45
N GLY A 111 29.12 4.70 -14.21
CA GLY A 111 28.09 3.79 -13.75
C GLY A 111 28.61 2.57 -12.99
N ALA A 112 27.71 1.94 -12.23
CA ALA A 112 28.04 0.84 -11.31
C ALA A 112 28.73 -0.37 -11.96
N HIS A 113 28.49 -0.61 -13.26
CA HIS A 113 29.10 -1.71 -14.00
C HIS A 113 30.62 -1.59 -14.16
N ARG A 114 31.20 -0.39 -13.98
CA ARG A 114 32.64 -0.15 -14.12
C ARG A 114 33.45 -0.56 -12.90
N ASP A 115 32.81 -0.58 -11.72
CA ASP A 115 33.44 -1.01 -10.48
C ASP A 115 32.39 -1.68 -9.58
N LEU A 116 32.04 -2.91 -9.93
CA LEU A 116 31.09 -3.72 -9.17
C LEU A 116 31.56 -3.96 -7.73
N ARG A 117 32.87 -4.06 -7.48
CA ARG A 117 33.42 -4.30 -6.14
C ARG A 117 33.25 -3.06 -5.26
N GLY A 118 33.64 -1.88 -5.77
CA GLY A 118 33.46 -0.62 -5.06
C GLY A 118 31.98 -0.36 -4.74
N VAL A 119 31.09 -0.60 -5.69
CA VAL A 119 29.64 -0.44 -5.48
C VAL A 119 29.12 -1.42 -4.43
N SER A 120 29.52 -2.70 -4.49
CA SER A 120 29.10 -3.70 -3.51
C SER A 120 29.55 -3.32 -2.09
N ASN A 121 30.74 -2.75 -1.95
CA ASN A 121 31.23 -2.26 -0.66
C ASN A 121 30.41 -1.06 -0.18
N SER A 122 30.12 -0.09 -1.04
CA SER A 122 29.27 1.06 -0.71
C SER A 122 27.86 0.63 -0.27
N ILE A 123 27.26 -0.33 -0.98
CA ILE A 123 25.95 -0.89 -0.61
C ILE A 123 26.03 -1.58 0.75
N SER A 124 27.06 -2.42 0.96
CA SER A 124 27.23 -3.16 2.22
C SER A 124 27.38 -2.20 3.40
N GLN A 125 28.20 -1.16 3.25
CA GLN A 125 28.40 -0.14 4.27
C GLN A 125 27.09 0.59 4.63
N VAL A 126 26.30 0.99 3.63
CA VAL A 126 25.01 1.66 3.85
C VAL A 126 24.02 0.72 4.54
N ILE A 127 23.94 -0.55 4.12
CA ILE A 127 23.06 -1.53 4.75
C ILE A 127 23.47 -1.76 6.21
N GLU A 128 24.76 -1.94 6.49
CA GLU A 128 25.27 -2.11 7.86
C GLU A 128 24.92 -0.91 8.74
N GLU A 129 25.16 0.31 8.25
CA GLU A 129 24.81 1.55 8.95
C GLU A 129 23.30 1.63 9.29
N LYS A 130 22.43 1.33 8.31
CA LYS A 130 20.98 1.36 8.51
C LYS A 130 20.50 0.25 9.43
N LEU A 131 21.04 -0.96 9.32
CA LEU A 131 20.69 -2.07 10.19
C LEU A 131 21.08 -1.79 11.63
N LEU A 132 22.27 -1.25 11.88
CA LEU A 132 22.69 -0.84 13.23
C LEU A 132 21.73 0.22 13.81
N THR A 133 21.33 1.20 13.00
CA THR A 133 20.36 2.22 13.43
C THR A 133 19.00 1.62 13.80
N PHE A 134 18.55 0.59 13.08
CA PHE A 134 17.26 -0.05 13.34
C PHE A 134 17.30 -1.08 14.46
N ASP A 135 18.44 -1.75 14.67
CA ASP A 135 18.63 -2.73 15.75
C ASP A 135 18.57 -2.08 17.15
N GLU A 136 18.86 -0.77 17.23
CA GLU A 136 18.70 0.03 18.46
C GLU A 136 17.25 0.39 18.80
N ILE A 137 16.30 0.17 17.88
CA ILE A 137 14.89 0.54 18.03
C ILE A 137 14.08 -0.71 18.36
N ASP A 138 13.17 -0.61 19.33
CA ASP A 138 12.26 -1.72 19.64
C ASP A 138 11.36 -2.06 18.44
N ILE A 139 11.00 -3.34 18.31
CA ILE A 139 10.16 -3.82 17.21
C ILE A 139 8.82 -3.08 17.15
N SER A 140 8.21 -2.76 18.30
CA SER A 140 6.96 -1.99 18.33
C SER A 140 7.14 -0.62 17.69
N ASP A 141 8.20 0.10 18.08
CA ASP A 141 8.51 1.43 17.57
C ASP A 141 8.90 1.40 16.08
N LEU A 142 9.56 0.34 15.61
CA LEU A 142 9.86 0.13 14.18
C LEU A 142 8.57 -0.06 13.35
N LEU A 143 7.58 -0.78 13.89
CA LEU A 143 6.30 -0.98 13.23
C LEU A 143 5.54 0.34 13.09
N ASP A 144 5.54 1.16 14.14
CA ASP A 144 4.91 2.47 14.14
C ASP A 144 5.60 3.42 13.17
N LYS A 145 6.94 3.51 13.20
CA LYS A 145 7.72 4.30 12.23
C LYS A 145 7.47 3.88 10.78
N ARG A 146 7.36 2.57 10.52
CA ARG A 146 7.04 2.05 9.19
C ARG A 146 5.63 2.43 8.77
N TYR A 147 4.66 2.36 9.67
CA TYR A 147 3.29 2.76 9.42
C TYR A 147 3.23 4.26 9.06
N GLU A 148 3.82 5.13 9.89
CA GLU A 148 3.90 6.57 9.63
C GLU A 148 4.53 6.89 8.28
N LYS A 149 5.66 6.25 7.96
CA LYS A 149 6.35 6.43 6.67
C LYS A 149 5.44 6.07 5.50
N ILE A 150 4.77 4.91 5.53
CA ILE A 150 3.86 4.49 4.47
C ILE A 150 2.66 5.44 4.35
N MET A 151 2.12 5.92 5.47
CA MET A 151 0.99 6.86 5.47
C MET A 151 1.38 8.26 4.95
N SER A 152 2.65 8.65 5.08
CA SER A 152 3.15 9.91 4.51
C SER A 152 3.22 9.89 2.98
N TYR A 153 3.25 8.72 2.35
CA TYR A 153 3.30 8.62 0.90
C TYR A 153 2.02 9.16 0.26
N GLY A 154 2.17 10.10 -0.67
CA GLY A 154 1.05 10.74 -1.36
C GLY A 154 0.37 11.88 -0.57
N SER A 155 0.85 12.22 0.63
CA SER A 155 0.41 13.41 1.37
C SER A 155 1.16 14.69 0.95
N ILE A 156 1.62 14.75 -0.31
CA ILE A 156 2.47 15.82 -0.87
C ILE A 156 1.61 16.74 -1.75
#